data_AF-A0A2E3XHR1-F1
#
_entry.id   AF-A0A2E3XHR1-F1
#
_cell.length_a   1.000
_cell.length_b   1.000
_cell.length_c   1.000
_cell.angle_alpha   90.00
_cell.angle_beta   90.00
_cell.angle_gamma   90.00
#
_symmetry.space_group_name_H-M   'P 1'
#
loop_
_entity.id
_entity.type
_entity.pdbx_description
1 polymer ?
#
loop_
_entity_poly.entity_id
_entity_poly.type
_entity_poly.pdbx_seq_one_letter_code
_entity_poly.pdbx_strand_id
1 'polypeptide(L)' 'MGVSLQSENNEQVKEEIPVLDLGPFFSGEAGAAEKLAAELCYAQENIGFYFVTNHGVPMD' A
#
# COMPACT_ATOMS: atom_id res chain seq x y z
N MET A 1 40.02 25.28 7.49
CA MET A 1 38.82 25.92 6.92
C MET A 1 37.90 24.78 6.52
N GLY A 2 36.92 24.47 7.37
CA GLY A 2 36.08 23.28 7.24
C GLY A 2 35.17 23.40 6.03
N VAL A 3 35.24 22.41 5.14
CA VAL A 3 34.25 22.25 4.07
C VAL A 3 33.04 21.61 4.74
N SER A 4 32.01 22.40 5.00
CA SER A 4 30.72 21.91 5.46
C SER A 4 30.15 21.02 4.36
N LEU A 5 30.11 19.71 4.63
CA LEU A 5 29.31 18.76 3.88
C LEU A 5 27.86 19.26 3.92
N GLN A 6 27.34 19.70 2.78
CA GLN A 6 25.91 19.85 2.64
C GLN A 6 25.34 18.43 2.66
N SER A 7 24.76 18.05 3.80
CA SER A 7 23.92 16.87 3.91
C SER A 7 22.73 17.09 2.98
N GLU A 8 22.83 16.52 1.79
CA GLU A 8 21.72 16.24 0.90
C GLU A 8 20.70 15.40 1.68
N ASN A 9 19.69 16.07 2.24
CA ASN A 9 18.48 15.44 2.77
C ASN A 9 17.75 14.82 1.58
N ASN A 10 18.14 13.61 1.20
CA ASN A 10 17.31 12.76 0.38
C ASN A 10 16.15 12.29 1.28
N GLU A 11 15.10 13.10 1.39
CA GLU A 11 13.77 12.63 1.78
C GLU A 11 13.33 11.63 0.72
N GLN A 12 13.83 10.41 0.88
CA GLN A 12 13.44 9.26 0.13
C GLN A 12 12.02 8.95 0.60
N VAL A 13 11.04 9.61 0.00
CA VAL A 13 9.65 9.16 0.05
C VAL A 13 9.67 7.78 -0.57
N LYS A 14 9.86 6.75 0.25
CA LYS A 14 9.52 5.40 -0.14
C LYS A 14 8.01 5.44 -0.31
N GLU A 15 7.55 5.62 -1.54
CA GLU A 15 6.20 5.28 -1.91
C GLU A 15 6.09 3.77 -1.72
N GLU A 16 5.81 3.34 -0.48
CA GLU A 16 5.57 1.94 -0.18
C GLU A 16 4.30 1.55 -0.92
N ILE A 17 4.45 0.63 -1.88
CA ILE A 17 3.34 0.13 -2.66
C ILE A 17 2.38 -0.57 -1.69
N PRO A 18 1.12 -0.11 -1.59
CA PRO A 18 0.18 -0.65 -0.61
C PRO A 18 -0.15 -2.10 -0.93
N VAL A 19 -0.37 -2.88 0.13
CA VAL A 19 -0.76 -4.28 0.04
C VAL A 19 -2.17 -4.41 0.60
N LEU A 20 -3.13 -4.76 -0.26
CA LEU A 20 -4.54 -4.90 0.11
C LEU A 20 -4.82 -6.34 0.51
N ASP A 21 -5.33 -6.53 1.72
CA ASP A 21 -5.71 -7.85 2.21
C ASP A 21 -7.18 -8.17 1.96
N LEU A 22 -7.44 -9.24 1.19
CA LEU A 22 -8.80 -9.69 0.89
C LEU A 22 -9.36 -10.69 1.93
N GLY A 23 -8.57 -11.10 2.93
CA GLY A 23 -8.95 -12.11 3.90
C GLY A 23 -10.22 -11.76 4.69
N PRO A 24 -10.32 -10.57 5.32
CA PRO A 24 -11.52 -10.12 6.04
C PRO A 24 -12.74 -10.01 5.13
N PHE A 25 -12.55 -9.56 3.88
CA PHE A 25 -13.61 -9.47 2.90
C PHE A 25 -14.19 -10.85 2.58
N PHE A 26 -13.33 -11.85 2.31
CA PHE A 26 -13.79 -13.22 2.05
C PHE A 26 -14.35 -13.93 3.29
N SER A 27 -13.94 -13.52 4.48
CA SER A 27 -14.46 -14.06 5.75
C SER A 27 -15.83 -13.47 6.13
N GLY A 28 -16.32 -12.45 5.40
CA GLY A 28 -17.59 -11.79 5.69
C GLY A 28 -17.56 -10.92 6.94
N GLU A 29 -16.39 -10.41 7.33
CA GLU A 29 -16.26 -9.53 8.48
C GLU A 29 -17.02 -8.21 8.24
N ALA A 30 -17.77 -7.75 9.25
CA ALA A 30 -18.59 -6.56 9.15
C ALA A 30 -17.73 -5.32 8.86
N GLY A 31 -18.06 -4.58 7.80
CA GLY A 31 -17.33 -3.38 7.37
C GLY A 31 -16.02 -3.65 6.61
N ALA A 32 -15.65 -4.92 6.41
CA ALA A 32 -14.43 -5.27 5.69
C ALA A 32 -14.49 -4.87 4.20
N ALA A 33 -15.66 -4.97 3.57
CA ALA A 33 -15.85 -4.57 2.18
C ALA A 33 -15.67 -3.05 2.01
N GLU A 34 -16.28 -2.25 2.89
CA GLU A 34 -16.18 -0.80 2.87
C GLU A 34 -14.75 -0.33 3.12
N LYS A 35 -14.06 -0.94 4.09
CA LYS A 35 -12.65 -0.65 4.37
C LYS A 35 -11.77 -0.97 3.17
N LEU A 36 -11.93 -2.16 2.59
CA LEU A 36 -11.16 -2.58 1.43
C LEU A 36 -11.42 -1.68 0.21
N ALA A 37 -12.67 -1.27 0.00
CA ALA A 37 -13.04 -0.36 -1.09
C ALA A 37 -12.40 1.02 -0.94
N ALA A 38 -12.31 1.56 0.30
CA ALA A 38 -11.65 2.83 0.57
C ALA A 38 -10.14 2.78 0.25
N GLU A 39 -9.46 1.72 0.70
CA GLU A 39 -8.03 1.52 0.43
C GLU A 39 -7.77 1.31 -1.07
N LEU A 40 -8.64 0.58 -1.75
CA LEU A 40 -8.57 0.38 -3.19
C LEU A 40 -8.74 1.69 -3.97
N CYS A 41 -9.72 2.51 -3.59
CA CYS A 41 -9.95 3.82 -4.22
C CYS A 41 -8.73 4.72 -4.04
N TYR A 42 -8.22 4.82 -2.81
CA TYR A 42 -7.03 5.61 -2.52
C TYR A 42 -5.82 5.14 -3.34
N ALA A 43 -5.57 3.82 -3.38
CA ALA A 43 -4.47 3.25 -4.14
C ALA A 43 -4.61 3.54 -5.65
N GLN A 44 -5.82 3.48 -6.21
CA GLN A 44 -6.05 3.78 -7.62
C GLN A 44 -5.91 5.27 -7.95
N GLU A 45 -6.36 6.16 -7.08
CA GLU A 45 -6.36 7.61 -7.32
C GLU A 45 -4.99 8.26 -7.08
N ASN A 46 -4.23 7.77 -6.09
CA ASN A 46 -3.05 8.46 -5.58
C ASN A 46 -1.73 7.76 -5.90
N ILE A 47 -1.76 6.43 -6.11
CA ILE A 47 -0.54 5.62 -6.24
C ILE A 47 -0.49 4.94 -7.63
N GLY A 48 -1.61 4.41 -8.11
CA GLY A 48 -1.73 3.74 -9.41
C GLY A 48 -1.24 2.29 -9.41
N PHE A 49 -0.69 1.79 -8.31
CA PHE A 49 -0.23 0.42 -8.15
C PHE A 49 -0.42 -0.07 -6.72
N TYR A 50 -0.70 -1.38 -6.58
CA TYR A 50 -0.87 -2.05 -5.30
C TYR A 50 -0.66 -3.56 -5.47
N PHE A 51 -0.32 -4.24 -4.38
CA PHE A 51 -0.36 -5.70 -4.29
C PHE A 51 -1.61 -6.16 -3.58
N VAL A 52 -1.99 -7.42 -3.78
CA VAL A 52 -3.15 -8.03 -3.13
C VAL A 52 -2.70 -9.32 -2.44
N THR A 53 -3.14 -9.56 -1.21
CA THR A 53 -2.92 -10.80 -0.45
C THR A 53 -4.23 -11.48 -0.11
N ASN A 54 -4.16 -12.78 0.22
CA ASN A 54 -5.34 -13.60 0.53
C ASN A 54 -6.41 -13.57 -0.58
N HIS A 55 -5.98 -13.45 -1.84
CA HIS A 55 -6.87 -13.36 -3.01
C HIS A 55 -7.54 -14.68 -3.42
N GLY A 56 -7.21 -15.79 -2.75
CA GLY A 56 -7.81 -17.11 -3.03
C GLY A 56 -7.37 -17.74 -4.35
N VAL A 57 -6.37 -17.18 -5.04
CA VAL A 57 -5.79 -17.75 -6.26
C VAL A 57 -4.55 -18.58 -5.87
N PRO A 58 -4.48 -19.86 -6.22
CA PRO A 58 -3.29 -20.68 -5.98
C PRO A 58 -2.11 -20.21 -6.85
N MET A 59 -0.88 -20.44 -6.37
CA MET A 59 0.36 -20.00 -7.05
C MET A 59 0.92 -21.01 -8.07
N ASP A 60 0.20 -22.09 -8.39
CA ASP A 60 0.71 -23.19 -9.24
C ASP A 60 0.93 -22.79 -10.71
#